data_AF-A0A7V1KNF4-F1
#
_entry.id   AF-A0A7V1KNF4-F1
#
_cell.length_a   1.000
_cell.length_b   1.000
_cell.length_c   1.000
_cell.angle_alpha   90.00
_cell.angle_beta   90.00
_cell.angle_gamma   90.00
#
_symmetry.space_group_name_H-M   'P 1'
#
loop_
_entity.id
_entity.type
_entity.pdbx_description
1 polymer ?
#
loop_
_entity_poly.entity_id
_entity_poly.type
_entity_poly.pdbx_seq_one_letter_code
_entity_poly.pdbx_strand_id
1 'polypeptide(L)'
;MLYLWIFGDNVEGALGHGKFLLFYLLSGVGGALLQVSASSGSTSPMIGASGAIAGVMGAYLILFPWSRILTLVPFFFFLHFVEVPAVVILGLWFVIQFLSGITDPGGLGGVAWFAHLGGFLTGALLVFPLKRRGVVPGLVWWWRRRRSPWGW
;
A
#
# COMPACT_ATOMS: atom_id res chain seq x y z
N MET A 1 -1.97 -12.98 1.46
CA MET A 1 -0.52 -13.26 1.43
C MET A 1 0.14 -12.99 0.08
N LEU A 2 -0.55 -13.18 -1.06
CA LEU A 2 -0.04 -12.83 -2.39
C LEU A 2 0.61 -11.44 -2.46
N TYR A 3 -0.05 -10.38 -1.99
CA TYR A 3 0.50 -9.03 -2.01
C TYR A 3 1.79 -8.86 -1.19
N LEU A 4 1.90 -9.54 -0.05
CA LEU A 4 3.13 -9.53 0.74
C LEU A 4 4.26 -10.25 0.01
N TRP A 5 3.95 -11.32 -0.71
CA TRP A 5 4.93 -12.03 -1.53
C TRP A 5 5.40 -11.21 -2.74
N ILE A 6 4.48 -10.50 -3.41
CA ILE A 6 4.82 -9.67 -4.58
C ILE A 6 5.61 -8.42 -4.19
N PHE A 7 5.25 -7.74 -3.10
CA PHE A 7 5.78 -6.42 -2.76
C PHE A 7 6.76 -6.41 -1.58
N GLY A 8 6.69 -7.41 -0.71
CA GLY A 8 7.41 -7.45 0.56
C GLY A 8 8.92 -7.42 0.38
N ASP A 9 9.45 -8.28 -0.50
CA ASP A 9 10.90 -8.39 -0.72
C ASP A 9 11.54 -7.06 -1.15
N ASN A 10 10.94 -6.35 -2.11
CA ASN A 10 11.42 -5.04 -2.55
C ASN A 10 11.38 -3.99 -1.43
N VAL A 11 10.31 -3.96 -0.63
CA VAL A 11 10.18 -3.01 0.49
C VAL A 11 11.15 -3.36 1.61
N GLU A 12 11.31 -4.65 1.92
CA GLU A 12 12.28 -5.13 2.89
C GLU A 12 13.71 -4.84 2.44
N GLY A 13 14.05 -4.98 1.16
CA GLY A 13 15.35 -4.57 0.62
C GLY A 13 15.64 -3.09 0.81
N ALA A 14 14.62 -2.24 0.68
CA ALA A 14 14.72 -0.79 0.86
C ALA A 14 14.83 -0.35 2.34
N LEU A 15 14.25 -1.10 3.27
CA LEU A 15 14.24 -0.80 4.71
C LEU A 15 15.33 -1.54 5.51
N GLY A 16 15.61 -2.78 5.12
CA GLY A 16 16.32 -3.82 5.88
C GLY A 16 15.41 -4.57 6.87
N HIS A 17 15.75 -5.83 7.14
CA HIS A 17 14.93 -6.79 7.91
C HIS A 17 14.33 -6.24 9.22
N GLY A 18 15.17 -5.72 10.12
CA GLY A 18 14.68 -5.22 11.43
C GLY A 18 13.73 -4.03 11.32
N LYS A 19 14.04 -3.08 10.42
CA LYS A 19 13.16 -1.93 10.17
C LYS A 19 11.90 -2.33 9.43
N PHE A 20 11.96 -3.33 8.56
CA PHE A 20 10.80 -3.89 7.87
C PHE A 20 9.83 -4.53 8.86
N LEU A 21 10.31 -5.31 9.83
CA LEU A 21 9.45 -5.86 10.89
C LEU A 21 8.76 -4.76 11.70
N LEU A 22 9.52 -3.76 12.16
CA LEU A 22 8.96 -2.61 12.88
C LEU A 22 7.92 -1.86 12.02
N PHE A 23 8.27 -1.58 10.77
CA PHE A 23 7.41 -0.94 9.78
C PHE A 23 6.10 -1.71 9.58
N TYR A 24 6.18 -3.03 9.45
CA TYR A 24 5.03 -3.91 9.23
C TYR A 24 4.07 -3.85 10.41
N LEU A 25 4.61 -3.96 11.64
CA LEU A 25 3.81 -3.87 12.86
C LEU A 25 3.17 -2.49 13.03
N LEU A 26 3.94 -1.41 12.84
CA LEU A 26 3.42 -0.05 12.93
C LEU A 26 2.36 0.26 11.87
N SER A 27 2.49 -0.29 10.66
CA SER A 27 1.46 -0.19 9.62
C SER A 27 0.18 -0.90 10.03
N GLY A 28 0.28 -2.07 10.67
CA GLY A 28 -0.87 -2.76 11.26
C GLY A 28 -1.56 -1.92 12.34
N VAL A 29 -0.78 -1.30 13.23
CA VAL A 29 -1.30 -0.39 14.27
C VAL A 29 -1.99 0.83 13.65
N GLY A 30 -1.38 1.47 12.66
CA GLY A 30 -1.97 2.61 11.95
C GLY A 30 -3.29 2.26 11.26
N GLY A 31 -3.38 1.08 10.66
CA GLY A 31 -4.63 0.52 10.14
C GLY A 31 -5.68 0.33 11.24
N ALA A 32 -5.30 -0.32 12.33
CA ALA A 32 -6.23 -0.58 13.43
C ALA A 32 -6.78 0.72 14.04
N LEU A 33 -5.93 1.73 14.23
CA LEU A 33 -6.34 3.05 14.73
C LEU A 33 -7.34 3.74 13.80
N LEU A 34 -7.13 3.68 12.47
CA LEU A 34 -8.07 4.29 11.52
C LEU A 34 -9.40 3.53 11.46
N GLN A 35 -9.40 2.20 11.58
CA GLN A 35 -10.64 1.44 11.67
C GLN A 35 -11.44 1.78 12.93
N VAL A 36 -10.76 1.83 14.09
CA VAL A 36 -11.43 2.15 15.36
C VAL A 36 -11.99 3.57 15.34
N SER A 37 -11.30 4.53 14.73
CA SER A 37 -11.81 5.90 14.63
C SER A 37 -12.99 6.03 13.65
N ALA A 38 -12.97 5.29 12.54
CA ALA A 38 -14.05 5.33 11.54
C ALA A 38 -15.30 4.53 11.94
N SER A 39 -15.13 3.50 12.78
CA SER A 39 -16.17 2.54 13.13
C SER A 39 -16.22 2.29 14.65
N SER A 40 -16.14 3.34 15.46
CA SER A 40 -16.01 3.25 16.92
C SER A 40 -17.16 2.53 17.65
N GLY A 41 -18.33 2.42 17.00
CA GLY A 41 -19.49 1.69 17.51
C GLY A 41 -19.61 0.24 17.02
N SER A 42 -18.68 -0.24 16.18
CA SER A 42 -18.73 -1.60 15.66
C SER A 42 -18.31 -2.61 16.72
N THR A 43 -19.14 -3.62 16.95
CA THR A 43 -18.83 -4.77 17.82
C THR A 43 -18.20 -5.94 17.05
N SER A 44 -18.03 -5.78 15.74
CA SER A 44 -17.43 -6.82 14.90
C SER A 44 -15.92 -6.89 15.15
N PRO A 45 -15.38 -8.06 15.50
CA PRO A 45 -13.95 -8.20 15.76
C PRO A 45 -13.15 -8.00 14.46
N MET A 46 -12.18 -7.09 14.50
CA MET A 46 -11.22 -6.91 13.43
C MET A 46 -9.98 -7.78 13.70
N ILE A 47 -9.78 -8.83 12.90
CA ILE A 47 -8.62 -9.71 12.96
C ILE A 47 -8.03 -9.84 11.56
N GLY A 48 -6.73 -9.59 11.43
CA GLY A 48 -6.03 -9.86 10.18
C GLY A 48 -4.73 -9.11 10.03
N ALA A 49 -3.81 -9.72 9.28
CA ALA A 49 -2.54 -9.09 8.88
C ALA A 49 -2.70 -8.10 7.70
N SER A 50 -3.89 -8.01 7.10
CA SER A 50 -4.12 -7.30 5.84
C SER A 50 -3.85 -5.79 5.92
N GLY A 51 -4.09 -5.15 7.07
CA GLY A 51 -3.73 -3.74 7.28
C GLY A 51 -2.23 -3.50 7.20
N ALA A 52 -1.42 -4.38 7.79
CA ALA A 52 0.04 -4.30 7.69
C ALA A 52 0.53 -4.53 6.25
N ILE A 53 -0.07 -5.49 5.54
CA ILE A 53 0.21 -5.74 4.12
C ILE A 53 -0.17 -4.53 3.26
N ALA A 54 -1.29 -3.85 3.57
CA ALA A 54 -1.66 -2.61 2.91
C ALA A 54 -0.58 -1.53 3.11
N GLY A 55 0.05 -1.48 4.29
CA GLY A 55 1.22 -0.63 4.51
C GLY A 55 2.40 -0.96 3.60
N VAL A 56 2.71 -2.24 3.41
CA VAL A 56 3.74 -2.67 2.43
C VAL A 56 3.39 -2.17 1.03
N MET A 57 2.13 -2.25 0.62
CA MET A 57 1.66 -1.70 -0.67
C MET A 57 1.82 -0.18 -0.75
N GLY A 58 1.49 0.55 0.32
CA GLY A 58 1.70 1.99 0.40
C GLY A 58 3.16 2.41 0.29
N ALA A 59 4.07 1.71 0.96
CA ALA A 59 5.50 1.94 0.82
C ALA A 59 6.00 1.59 -0.60
N TYR A 60 5.52 0.50 -1.18
CA TYR A 60 5.88 0.10 -2.54
C TYR A 60 5.46 1.17 -3.56
N LEU A 61 4.27 1.75 -3.42
CA LEU A 61 3.81 2.84 -4.29
C LEU A 61 4.78 4.04 -4.27
N ILE A 62 5.28 4.41 -3.10
CA ILE A 62 6.20 5.55 -2.94
C ILE A 62 7.60 5.24 -3.49
N LEU A 63 8.09 4.03 -3.23
CA LEU A 63 9.43 3.59 -3.64
C LEU A 63 9.52 3.27 -5.13
N PHE A 64 8.50 2.61 -5.68
CA PHE A 64 8.54 1.95 -6.98
C PHE A 64 7.28 2.25 -7.83
N PRO A 65 6.83 3.51 -7.97
CA PRO A 65 5.55 3.83 -8.63
C PRO A 65 5.47 3.38 -10.10
N TRP A 66 6.62 3.30 -10.76
CA TRP A 66 6.72 2.98 -12.19
C TRP A 66 7.16 1.53 -12.46
N SER A 67 7.34 0.71 -11.42
CA SER A 67 7.58 -0.72 -11.59
C SER A 67 6.37 -1.38 -12.23
N ARG A 68 6.62 -2.27 -13.18
CA ARG A 68 5.59 -2.97 -13.94
C ARG A 68 5.22 -4.27 -13.24
N ILE A 69 3.92 -4.44 -12.97
CA ILE A 69 3.38 -5.62 -12.33
C ILE A 69 2.62 -6.41 -13.38
N LEU A 70 3.00 -7.67 -13.58
CA LEU A 70 2.28 -8.58 -14.46
C LEU A 70 0.89 -8.84 -13.87
N THR A 71 -0.13 -8.40 -14.59
CA THR A 71 -1.52 -8.39 -14.11
C THR A 71 -2.38 -9.19 -15.07
N LEU A 72 -3.19 -10.08 -14.50
CA LEU A 72 -4.21 -10.79 -15.25
C LEU A 72 -5.43 -9.88 -15.40
N VAL A 73 -5.66 -9.40 -16.61
CA VAL A 73 -6.81 -8.54 -16.96
C VAL A 73 -7.83 -9.40 -17.72
N PRO A 74 -9.03 -9.62 -17.17
CA PRO A 74 -10.11 -10.25 -17.91
C PRO A 74 -10.60 -9.27 -18.99
N PHE A 75 -10.58 -9.71 -20.24
CA PHE A 75 -11.14 -8.98 -21.38
C PHE A 75 -12.17 -9.87 -22.07
N PHE A 76 -13.45 -9.57 -21.81
CA PHE A 76 -14.58 -10.43 -22.15
C PHE A 76 -14.41 -11.87 -21.63
N PHE A 77 -14.24 -12.83 -22.53
CA PHE A 77 -14.08 -14.26 -22.21
C PHE A 77 -12.61 -14.70 -22.13
N PHE A 78 -11.65 -13.80 -22.39
CA PHE A 78 -10.22 -14.12 -22.44
C PHE A 78 -9.46 -13.47 -21.29
N LEU A 79 -8.49 -14.21 -20.74
CA LEU A 79 -7.59 -13.73 -19.71
C LEU A 79 -6.27 -13.29 -20.36
N HIS A 80 -5.94 -12.00 -20.27
CA HIS A 80 -4.72 -11.44 -20.83
C HIS A 80 -3.75 -11.05 -19.73
N PHE A 81 -2.48 -11.41 -19.89
CA PHE A 81 -1.40 -10.91 -19.04
C PHE A 81 -0.89 -9.59 -19.58
N VAL A 82 -1.03 -8.52 -18.80
CA VAL A 82 -0.59 -7.18 -19.16
C VAL A 82 0.28 -6.62 -18.05
N GLU A 83 1.37 -5.98 -18.42
CA GLU A 83 2.22 -5.24 -17.48
C GLU A 83 1.62 -3.87 -17.18
N VAL A 84 1.23 -3.65 -15.93
CA VAL A 84 0.61 -2.40 -15.49
C VAL A 84 1.51 -1.71 -14.46
N PRO A 85 1.74 -0.39 -14.54
CA PRO A 85 2.52 0.33 -13.54
C PRO A 85 1.91 0.23 -12.14
N ALA A 86 2.76 0.09 -11.13
CA ALA A 86 2.34 -0.02 -9.72
C ALA A 86 1.47 1.14 -9.26
N VAL A 87 1.74 2.36 -9.72
CA VAL A 87 0.91 3.54 -9.42
C VAL A 87 -0.54 3.38 -9.84
N VAL A 88 -0.79 2.70 -10.96
CA VAL A 88 -2.15 2.48 -11.46
C VAL A 88 -2.85 1.41 -10.62
N ILE A 89 -2.21 0.25 -10.42
CA ILE A 89 -2.81 -0.86 -9.67
C ILE A 89 -3.06 -0.47 -8.22
N LEU A 90 -2.03 0.04 -7.53
CA LEU A 90 -2.11 0.35 -6.11
C LEU A 90 -2.95 1.60 -5.86
N GLY A 91 -2.93 2.58 -6.78
CA GLY A 91 -3.82 3.74 -6.74
C GLY A 91 -5.28 3.35 -6.89
N LEU A 92 -5.62 2.51 -7.88
CA LEU A 92 -6.97 1.99 -8.05
C LEU A 92 -7.41 1.17 -6.85
N TRP A 93 -6.54 0.29 -6.35
CA TRP A 93 -6.83 -0.50 -5.16
C TRP A 93 -7.13 0.39 -3.95
N PHE A 94 -6.34 1.44 -3.72
CA PHE A 94 -6.57 2.42 -2.64
C PHE A 94 -7.92 3.11 -2.78
N VAL A 95 -8.28 3.56 -3.99
CA VAL A 95 -9.58 4.19 -4.27
C VAL A 95 -10.73 3.23 -3.98
N ILE A 96 -10.61 1.97 -4.37
CA ILE A 96 -11.61 0.94 -4.06
C ILE A 96 -11.74 0.76 -2.54
N GLN A 97 -10.64 0.69 -1.78
CA GLN A 97 -10.72 0.60 -0.32
C GLN A 97 -11.47 1.79 0.29
N PHE A 98 -11.18 3.00 -0.18
CA PHE A 98 -11.85 4.22 0.28
C PHE A 98 -13.35 4.22 -0.04
N LEU A 99 -13.72 3.93 -1.29
CA LEU A 99 -15.12 3.88 -1.73
C LEU A 99 -15.91 2.78 -1.01
N SER A 100 -15.31 1.60 -0.82
CA SER A 100 -15.94 0.52 -0.08
C SER A 100 -16.14 0.89 1.40
N GLY A 101 -15.16 1.56 2.02
CA GLY A 101 -15.26 2.01 3.41
C GLY A 101 -16.36 3.04 3.65
N ILE A 102 -16.60 3.96 2.70
CA ILE A 102 -17.73 4.90 2.82
C ILE A 102 -19.09 4.23 2.59
N THR A 103 -19.15 3.15 1.80
CA THR A 103 -20.40 2.41 1.53
C THR A 103 -20.72 1.35 2.58
N ASP A 104 -19.71 0.83 3.27
CA ASP A 104 -19.84 -0.14 4.37
C ASP A 104 -19.05 0.33 5.61
N PRO A 105 -19.43 1.46 6.22
CA PRO A 105 -18.68 2.04 7.34
C PRO A 105 -18.79 1.20 8.62
N GLY A 106 -19.81 0.34 8.73
CA GLY A 106 -19.98 -0.58 9.86
C GLY A 106 -19.18 -1.88 9.75
N GLY A 107 -18.64 -2.18 8.55
CA GLY A 107 -17.99 -3.46 8.27
C GLY A 107 -18.98 -4.63 8.27
N LEU A 108 -20.25 -4.39 7.90
CA LEU A 108 -21.28 -5.42 7.79
C LEU A 108 -20.91 -6.48 6.73
N GLY A 109 -20.13 -6.09 5.71
CA GLY A 109 -19.56 -7.00 4.73
C GLY A 109 -18.36 -7.81 5.23
N GLY A 110 -17.99 -7.69 6.51
CA GLY A 110 -16.90 -8.45 7.14
C GLY A 110 -15.49 -7.99 6.75
N VAL A 111 -15.35 -6.88 6.03
CA VAL A 111 -14.06 -6.33 5.59
C VAL A 111 -13.80 -5.00 6.31
N ALA A 112 -12.65 -4.92 6.98
CA ALA A 112 -12.18 -3.71 7.66
C ALA A 112 -11.52 -2.74 6.65
N TRP A 113 -12.33 -2.10 5.81
CA TRP A 113 -11.86 -1.22 4.73
C TRP A 113 -10.96 -0.08 5.22
N PHE A 114 -11.31 0.56 6.34
CA PHE A 114 -10.51 1.63 6.93
C PHE A 114 -9.20 1.13 7.53
N ALA A 115 -9.13 -0.14 7.95
CA ALA A 115 -7.86 -0.76 8.36
C ALA A 115 -6.87 -0.85 7.19
N HIS A 116 -7.35 -1.19 5.99
CA HIS A 116 -6.53 -1.20 4.78
C HIS A 116 -6.06 0.21 4.41
N LEU A 117 -6.98 1.19 4.45
CA LEU A 117 -6.66 2.58 4.15
C LEU A 117 -5.62 3.15 5.12
N GLY A 118 -5.79 2.92 6.41
CA GLY A 118 -4.90 3.39 7.47
C GLY A 118 -3.53 2.74 7.35
N GLY A 119 -3.50 1.42 7.17
CA GLY A 119 -2.26 0.69 6.95
C GLY A 119 -1.49 1.22 5.75
N PHE A 120 -2.16 1.41 4.61
CA PHE A 120 -1.57 1.95 3.38
C PHE A 120 -0.96 3.34 3.59
N LEU A 121 -1.71 4.27 4.19
CA LEU A 121 -1.23 5.63 4.46
C LEU A 121 -0.06 5.62 5.46
N THR A 122 -0.17 4.84 6.54
CA THR A 122 0.92 4.68 7.51
C THR A 122 2.18 4.15 6.85
N GLY A 123 2.07 3.12 6.00
CA GLY A 123 3.21 2.58 5.28
C GLY A 123 3.83 3.58 4.29
N ALA A 124 2.99 4.30 3.54
CA ALA A 124 3.43 5.35 2.61
C ALA A 124 4.20 6.47 3.33
N LEU A 125 3.85 6.79 4.58
CA LEU A 125 4.53 7.81 5.38
C LEU A 125 5.78 7.27 6.10
N LEU A 126 5.71 6.08 6.70
CA LEU A 126 6.82 5.49 7.46
C LEU A 126 8.03 5.16 6.59
N VAL A 127 7.85 4.99 5.28
CA VAL A 127 8.97 4.71 4.37
C VAL A 127 10.01 5.82 4.33
N PHE A 128 9.61 7.08 4.54
CA PHE A 128 10.52 8.24 4.48
C PHE A 128 11.59 8.22 5.60
N PRO A 129 11.23 8.07 6.88
CA PRO A 129 12.20 7.97 7.97
C PRO A 129 12.88 6.59 8.06
N LEU A 130 12.24 5.51 7.63
CA LEU A 130 12.75 4.15 7.87
C LEU A 130 13.67 3.61 6.75
N LYS A 131 13.57 4.11 5.52
CA LYS A 131 14.40 3.64 4.39
C LYS A 131 15.90 3.73 4.68
N ARG A 132 16.67 2.81 4.08
CA ARG A 132 18.14 2.82 4.15
C ARG A 132 18.70 4.11 3.53
N ARG A 133 19.86 4.53 4.03
CA ARG A 133 20.62 5.64 3.44
C ARG A 133 20.98 5.27 1.99
N GLY A 134 20.78 6.19 1.05
CA GLY A 134 20.99 5.97 -0.39
C GLY A 134 19.75 5.54 -1.18
N VAL A 135 18.69 5.02 -0.53
CA VAL A 135 17.43 4.73 -1.22
C VAL A 135 16.71 6.05 -1.51
N VAL A 136 16.54 6.42 -2.78
CA VAL A 136 15.71 7.57 -3.17
C VAL A 136 14.35 7.05 -3.62
N PRO A 137 13.24 7.45 -2.98
CA PRO A 137 11.92 7.03 -3.42
C PRO A 137 11.67 7.40 -4.89
N GLY A 138 11.17 6.46 -5.68
CA GLY A 138 10.95 6.65 -7.11
C GLY A 138 10.02 7.82 -7.42
N LEU A 139 9.03 8.08 -6.57
CA LEU A 139 8.14 9.23 -6.70
C LEU A 139 8.88 10.56 -6.54
N VAL A 140 9.79 10.64 -5.55
CA VAL A 140 10.63 11.83 -5.30
C VAL A 140 11.60 12.04 -6.45
N TRP A 141 12.24 10.97 -6.92
CA TRP A 141 13.19 11.05 -8.02
C TRP A 141 12.51 11.50 -9.33
N TRP A 142 11.34 10.94 -9.65
CA TRP A 142 10.55 11.34 -10.81
C TRP A 142 10.19 12.83 -10.77
N TRP A 143 9.76 13.32 -9.61
CA TRP A 143 9.41 14.72 -9.42
C TRP A 143 10.61 15.66 -9.58
N ARG A 144 11.79 15.26 -9.05
CA ARG A 144 13.05 16.01 -9.24
C ARG A 144 13.43 16.12 -10.70
N ARG A 145 13.38 15.02 -11.47
CA ARG A 145 13.72 15.04 -12.90
C ARG A 145 12.81 15.93 -13.73
N ARG A 146 11.50 15.98 -13.42
CA ARG A 146 10.56 16.89 -14.12
C ARG A 146 10.85 18.37 -13.87
N ARG A 147 11.52 18.73 -12.77
CA ARG A 147 11.81 20.11 -12.40
C ARG A 147 13.20 20.59 -12.79
N SER A 148 14.08 19.71 -13.28
CA SER A 148 15.37 20.14 -13.81
C SER A 148 15.22 20.62 -15.25
N PRO A 149 15.53 21.89 -15.57
CA PRO A 149 15.55 22.39 -16.96
C PRO A 149 16.67 21.76 -17.79
N TRP A 150 17.64 21.12 -17.13
CA TRP A 150 18.86 20.58 -17.72
C TRP A 150 18.92 19.10 -17.31
N GLY A 151 18.63 18.21 -18.26
CA GLY A 151 18.42 16.78 -18.01
C GLY A 151 19.66 15.99 -17.60
N TRP A 152 20.22 16.28 -16.43
CA TRP A 152 21.27 15.50 -15.77
C TRP A 152 20.83 15.16 -14.33
#